data_AF-A0A2V5S9C8-F1
#
_entry.id   AF-A0A2V5S9C8-F1
#
_cell.length_a   1.000
_cell.length_b   1.000
_cell.length_c   1.000
_cell.angle_alpha   90.00
_cell.angle_beta   90.00
_cell.angle_gamma   90.00
#
_symmetry.space_group_name_H-M   'P 1'
#
loop_
_entity.id
_entity.type
_entity.pdbx_description
1 polymer ?
#
loop_
_entity_poly.entity_id
_entity_poly.type
_entity_poly.pdbx_seq_one_letter_code
_entity_poly.pdbx_strand_id
1 'polypeptide(L)'
;MRQEPAAPLPVAPVQRKRLPLRWHDEWTQFRTLLRRSFISKLRNRANLVITIGVSPILALLIATILRYSENGTYDFASAYHIPTFLFLGLIVAMFLGLTNSADDIIRDRPVLQRERNIKVRLSYYVISKMLTLGVFALVQCILFVLIGNSLLQIRGMFWIDLGIMFMTAMSGVALGLLISSLVADPKTAANIVPLILIPQIIMGGALIKYEDMNRNLTLLYSLSHWLTEHPDTDKTIKSESKLQVPFVCQFIAMRWSYEEMIVAQARLNPLTRRQDRANDEIQQLAPKANTPEQRARLNDLKDVLALLSGLEGRSAKEIDHYLKLVDPVIAGKQKFDASVFKDAKGPITAEQLYVNQKVSDLLSKAEMEQNDYRRDKKPNVFFGPQKRYFGFKFGMFTFDTSVLVASMLGLLVLLHWILRKQLEVRRS
;
A
#
# COMPACT_ATOMS: atom_id res chain seq x y z
N MET A 1 67.52 -44.63 1.09
CA MET A 1 66.16 -44.79 1.67
C MET A 1 65.16 -44.26 0.67
N ARG A 2 64.17 -45.08 0.28
CA ARG A 2 63.18 -44.78 -0.76
C ARG A 2 62.25 -43.66 -0.28
N GLN A 3 62.03 -42.64 -1.09
CA GLN A 3 60.96 -41.66 -0.86
C GLN A 3 59.61 -42.37 -1.08
N GLU A 4 58.83 -42.50 -0.01
CA GLU A 4 57.44 -42.91 -0.12
C GLU A 4 56.65 -41.80 -0.83
N PRO A 5 55.84 -42.11 -1.85
CA PRO A 5 54.99 -41.12 -2.48
C PRO A 5 53.90 -40.67 -1.48
N ALA A 6 53.80 -39.36 -1.27
CA ALA A 6 52.79 -38.76 -0.42
C ALA A 6 51.39 -39.25 -0.81
N ALA A 7 50.61 -39.68 0.20
CA ALA A 7 49.24 -40.15 0.01
C ALA A 7 48.41 -39.10 -0.75
N PRO A 8 47.65 -39.49 -1.79
CA PRO A 8 46.81 -38.55 -2.52
C PRO A 8 45.77 -37.96 -1.56
N LEU A 9 45.68 -36.63 -1.52
CA LEU A 9 44.65 -35.91 -0.79
C LEU A 9 43.27 -36.47 -1.17
N PRO A 10 42.33 -36.64 -0.22
CA PRO A 10 41.02 -37.19 -0.51
C PRO A 10 40.34 -36.35 -1.60
N VAL A 11 39.95 -37.03 -2.68
CA VAL A 11 39.28 -36.45 -3.84
C VAL A 11 38.07 -35.64 -3.35
N ALA A 12 37.98 -34.37 -3.76
CA ALA A 12 36.85 -33.51 -3.43
C ALA A 12 35.53 -34.26 -3.69
N PRO A 13 34.56 -34.24 -2.76
CA PRO A 13 33.35 -35.02 -2.92
C PRO A 13 32.66 -34.61 -4.22
N VAL A 14 32.48 -35.60 -5.10
CA VAL A 14 31.78 -35.46 -6.38
C VAL A 14 30.50 -34.68 -6.14
N GLN A 15 30.30 -33.56 -6.86
CA GLN A 15 29.06 -32.80 -6.84
C GLN A 15 27.91 -33.75 -7.21
N ARG A 16 27.25 -34.32 -6.21
CA ARG A 16 26.09 -35.19 -6.39
C ARG A 16 25.04 -34.39 -7.16
N LYS A 17 24.77 -34.84 -8.40
CA LYS A 17 23.70 -34.40 -9.31
C LYS A 17 22.48 -33.90 -8.52
N ARG A 18 21.91 -32.77 -8.94
CA ARG A 18 20.67 -32.22 -8.37
C ARG A 18 19.62 -33.33 -8.37
N LEU A 19 19.28 -33.83 -7.18
CA LEU A 19 18.24 -34.84 -7.00
C LEU A 19 16.90 -34.26 -7.51
N PRO A 20 16.01 -35.08 -8.07
CA PRO A 20 14.72 -34.61 -8.59
C PRO A 20 13.91 -33.92 -7.49
N LEU A 21 13.16 -32.88 -7.87
CA LEU A 21 12.26 -32.15 -6.97
C LEU A 21 11.22 -33.12 -6.39
N ARG A 22 11.44 -33.58 -5.17
CA ARG A 22 10.41 -34.26 -4.38
C ARG A 22 9.59 -33.20 -3.67
N TRP A 23 8.43 -32.88 -4.25
CA TRP A 23 7.49 -31.87 -3.73
C TRP A 23 7.18 -32.04 -2.23
N HIS A 24 7.12 -33.28 -1.75
CA HIS A 24 6.89 -33.59 -0.33
C HIS A 24 8.07 -33.20 0.58
N ASP A 25 9.31 -33.43 0.14
CA ASP A 25 10.53 -33.07 0.88
C ASP A 25 10.74 -31.54 0.89
N GLU A 26 10.33 -30.87 -0.19
CA GLU A 26 10.39 -29.41 -0.31
C GLU A 26 9.35 -28.72 0.57
N TRP A 27 8.12 -29.26 0.62
CA TRP A 27 7.06 -28.74 1.48
C TRP A 27 7.37 -28.92 2.97
N THR A 28 7.92 -30.09 3.35
CA THR A 28 8.33 -30.35 4.74
C THR A 28 9.48 -29.43 5.17
N GLN A 29 10.45 -29.17 4.28
CA GLN A 29 11.51 -28.19 4.53
C GLN A 29 10.95 -26.77 4.74
N PHE A 30 10.08 -26.31 3.84
CA PHE A 30 9.45 -25.00 3.95
C PHE A 30 8.64 -24.85 5.25
N ARG A 31 7.80 -25.83 5.58
CA ARG A 31 7.00 -25.84 6.81
C ARG A 31 7.87 -25.80 8.06
N THR A 32 9.01 -26.48 8.04
CA THR A 32 9.94 -26.51 9.17
C THR A 32 10.60 -25.14 9.40
N LEU A 33 11.05 -24.49 8.32
CA LEU A 33 11.60 -23.12 8.38
C LEU A 33 10.56 -22.11 8.85
N LEU A 34 9.32 -22.24 8.39
CA LEU A 34 8.21 -21.39 8.80
C LEU A 34 7.90 -21.57 10.28
N ARG A 35 7.73 -22.82 10.73
CA ARG A 35 7.51 -23.15 12.14
C ARG A 35 8.63 -22.61 13.02
N ARG A 36 9.89 -22.80 12.61
CA ARG A 36 11.06 -22.30 13.35
C ARG A 36 11.03 -20.77 13.47
N SER A 37 10.81 -20.09 12.36
CA SER A 37 10.79 -18.61 12.33
C SER A 37 9.68 -18.06 13.22
N PHE A 38 8.50 -18.67 13.16
CA PHE A 38 7.36 -18.28 13.99
C PHE A 38 7.60 -18.54 15.48
N ILE A 39 8.10 -19.72 15.85
CA ILE A 39 8.42 -20.06 17.25
C ILE A 39 9.51 -19.15 17.80
N SER A 40 10.54 -18.84 17.00
CA SER A 40 11.62 -17.93 17.40
C SER A 40 11.09 -16.54 17.77
N LYS A 41 10.17 -16.00 16.95
CA LYS A 41 9.53 -14.69 17.21
C LYS A 41 8.60 -14.75 18.44
N LEU A 42 7.80 -15.80 18.58
CA LEU A 42 6.90 -16.00 19.73
C LEU A 42 7.64 -16.17 21.06
N ARG A 43 8.84 -16.76 21.04
CA ARG A 43 9.64 -16.97 22.25
C ARG A 43 10.13 -15.66 22.85
N ASN A 44 10.35 -14.63 22.03
CA ASN A 44 10.71 -13.30 22.51
C ASN A 44 9.46 -12.50 22.89
N ARG A 45 8.84 -12.88 24.02
CA ARG A 45 7.57 -12.30 24.47
C ARG A 45 7.64 -10.80 24.73
N ALA A 46 8.74 -10.30 25.28
CA ALA A 46 8.92 -8.87 25.55
C ALA A 46 8.91 -8.05 24.23
N ASN A 47 9.70 -8.47 23.24
CA ASN A 47 9.72 -7.82 21.94
C ASN A 47 8.35 -7.92 21.23
N LEU A 48 7.69 -9.07 21.33
CA LEU A 48 6.37 -9.27 20.72
C LEU A 48 5.32 -8.35 21.35
N VAL A 49 5.25 -8.25 22.68
CA VAL A 49 4.31 -7.36 23.38
C VAL A 49 4.56 -5.91 22.99
N ILE A 50 5.82 -5.48 22.98
CA ILE A 50 6.17 -4.11 22.58
C ILE A 50 5.77 -3.86 21.12
N THR A 51 6.18 -4.72 20.19
CA THR A 51 5.92 -4.51 18.76
C THR A 51 4.44 -4.57 18.42
N ILE A 52 3.65 -5.45 19.04
CA ILE A 52 2.20 -5.47 18.85
C ILE A 52 1.54 -4.27 19.53
N GLY A 53 2.02 -3.85 20.71
CA GLY A 53 1.47 -2.73 21.49
C GLY A 53 1.77 -1.34 20.92
N VAL A 54 2.90 -1.16 20.22
CA VAL A 54 3.24 0.13 19.59
C VAL A 54 2.19 0.55 18.56
N SER A 55 1.68 -0.40 17.76
CA SER A 55 0.67 -0.12 16.73
C SER A 55 -0.63 0.51 17.27
N PRO A 56 -1.34 -0.10 18.24
CA PRO A 56 -2.56 0.48 18.82
C PRO A 56 -2.30 1.76 19.60
N ILE A 57 -1.16 1.89 20.28
CA ILE A 57 -0.78 3.13 20.99
C ILE A 57 -0.62 4.29 20.00
N LEU A 58 0.11 4.06 18.90
CA LEU A 58 0.26 5.08 17.85
C LEU A 58 -1.07 5.40 17.17
N ALA A 59 -1.90 4.39 16.90
CA ALA A 59 -3.24 4.61 16.34
C ALA A 59 -4.09 5.51 17.24
N LEU A 60 -4.12 5.21 18.55
CA LEU A 60 -4.86 5.97 19.54
C LEU A 60 -4.33 7.40 19.67
N LEU A 61 -3.01 7.56 19.74
CA LEU A 61 -2.36 8.87 19.85
C LEU A 61 -2.65 9.74 18.62
N ILE A 62 -2.39 9.22 17.42
CA ILE A 62 -2.57 9.96 16.17
C ILE A 62 -4.04 10.29 15.97
N ALA A 63 -4.94 9.32 16.13
CA ALA A 63 -6.36 9.55 15.91
C ALA A 63 -6.95 10.53 16.94
N THR A 64 -6.49 10.50 18.21
CA THR A 64 -6.96 11.45 19.22
C THR A 64 -6.50 12.88 18.91
N ILE A 65 -5.24 13.05 18.49
CA ILE A 65 -4.68 14.37 18.14
C ILE A 65 -5.36 14.94 16.90
N LEU A 66 -5.63 14.11 15.90
CA LEU A 66 -6.21 14.54 14.62
C LEU A 66 -7.74 14.64 14.64
N ARG A 67 -8.40 14.19 15.72
CA ARG A 67 -9.84 14.35 15.94
C ARG A 67 -10.16 15.78 16.38
N TYR A 68 -9.90 16.72 15.48
CA TYR A 68 -10.24 18.13 15.64
C TYR A 68 -11.56 18.44 14.92
N SER A 69 -12.37 19.33 15.48
CA SER A 69 -13.57 19.89 14.84
C SER A 69 -13.69 21.37 15.21
N GLU A 70 -13.91 22.22 14.20
CA GLU A 70 -14.10 23.66 14.37
C GLU A 70 -15.45 23.98 15.07
N ASN A 71 -16.47 23.14 14.86
CA ASN A 71 -17.85 23.41 15.29
C ASN A 71 -18.24 22.73 16.62
N GLY A 72 -17.26 22.20 17.38
CA GLY A 72 -17.49 21.52 18.66
C GLY A 72 -18.12 20.11 18.55
N THR A 73 -18.90 19.83 17.50
CA THR A 73 -19.36 18.48 17.13
C THR A 73 -18.44 17.88 16.06
N TYR A 74 -17.89 16.70 16.31
CA TYR A 74 -17.05 16.02 15.32
C TYR A 74 -17.93 15.46 14.20
N ASP A 75 -17.66 15.90 12.97
CA ASP A 75 -18.25 15.37 11.75
C ASP A 75 -17.15 14.88 10.81
N PHE A 76 -17.36 13.72 10.18
CA PHE A 76 -16.36 13.11 9.32
C PHE A 76 -16.19 13.88 8.01
N ALA A 77 -17.26 14.47 7.48
CA ALA A 77 -17.20 15.21 6.22
C ALA A 77 -16.34 16.46 6.29
N SER A 78 -16.40 17.21 7.39
CA SER A 78 -15.62 18.44 7.62
C SER A 78 -14.24 18.19 8.24
N ALA A 79 -13.91 16.94 8.59
CA ALA A 79 -12.65 16.60 9.24
C ALA A 79 -11.44 16.90 8.32
N TYR A 80 -10.73 17.98 8.61
CA TYR A 80 -9.62 18.48 7.78
C TYR A 80 -8.42 17.52 7.73
N HIS A 81 -8.17 16.80 8.82
CA HIS A 81 -6.94 16.01 8.99
C HIS A 81 -7.02 14.56 8.50
N ILE A 82 -8.11 14.13 7.85
CA ILE A 82 -8.27 12.75 7.36
C ILE A 82 -7.17 12.35 6.36
N PRO A 83 -6.82 13.16 5.33
CA PRO A 83 -5.72 12.80 4.43
C PRO A 83 -4.38 12.65 5.15
N THR A 84 -4.13 13.47 6.17
CA THR A 84 -2.92 13.40 7.00
C THR A 84 -2.91 12.14 7.87
N PHE A 85 -4.05 11.78 8.47
CA PHE A 85 -4.19 10.55 9.25
C PHE A 85 -3.89 9.31 8.40
N LEU A 86 -4.50 9.22 7.22
CA LEU A 86 -4.29 8.11 6.29
C LEU A 86 -2.81 7.98 5.89
N PHE A 87 -2.14 9.11 5.62
CA PHE A 87 -0.71 9.12 5.35
C PHE A 87 0.13 8.67 6.55
N LEU A 88 -0.17 9.17 7.75
CA LEU A 88 0.56 8.81 8.97
C LEU A 88 0.38 7.31 9.29
N GLY A 89 -0.80 6.73 9.02
CA GLY A 89 -1.02 5.29 9.11
C GLY A 89 -0.11 4.47 8.20
N LEU A 90 0.07 4.91 6.94
CA LEU A 90 1.03 4.29 6.03
C LEU A 90 2.48 4.43 6.51
N ILE A 91 2.83 5.56 7.11
CA ILE A 91 4.15 5.76 7.74
C ILE A 91 4.37 4.78 8.88
N VAL A 92 3.39 4.63 9.79
CA VAL A 92 3.47 3.66 10.89
C VAL A 92 3.62 2.24 10.36
N ALA A 93 2.84 1.86 9.34
CA ALA A 93 2.93 0.54 8.71
C ALA A 93 4.32 0.27 8.10
N MET A 94 4.86 1.23 7.34
CA MET A 94 6.21 1.15 6.76
C MET A 94 7.28 1.07 7.85
N PHE A 95 7.19 1.91 8.88
CA PHE A 95 8.14 1.99 9.98
C PHE A 95 8.18 0.69 10.80
N LEU A 96 7.01 0.13 11.14
CA LEU A 96 6.92 -1.14 11.84
C LEU A 96 7.43 -2.30 10.97
N GLY A 97 7.11 -2.30 9.67
CA GLY A 97 7.63 -3.29 8.72
C GLY A 97 9.16 -3.28 8.64
N LEU A 98 9.77 -2.09 8.49
CA LEU A 98 11.21 -1.89 8.47
C LEU A 98 11.87 -2.32 9.79
N THR A 99 11.39 -1.78 10.92
CA THR A 99 12.00 -2.02 12.24
C THR A 99 11.95 -3.49 12.64
N ASN A 100 10.85 -4.19 12.36
CA ASN A 100 10.69 -5.59 12.75
C ASN A 100 11.49 -6.59 11.89
N SER A 101 12.05 -6.12 10.78
CA SER A 101 12.77 -6.94 9.79
C SER A 101 14.24 -6.54 9.61
N ALA A 102 14.63 -5.31 9.97
CA ALA A 102 15.98 -4.75 9.75
C ALA A 102 17.11 -5.53 10.44
N ASP A 103 16.87 -6.23 11.55
CA ASP A 103 17.88 -7.03 12.25
C ASP A 103 17.61 -8.53 12.24
N ASP A 104 16.56 -8.98 11.54
CA ASP A 104 16.07 -10.35 11.60
C ASP A 104 17.02 -11.35 10.90
N ILE A 105 17.63 -10.97 9.76
CA ILE A 105 18.62 -11.79 9.05
C ILE A 105 19.96 -11.79 9.78
N ILE A 106 20.33 -10.67 10.40
CA ILE A 106 21.57 -10.55 11.19
C ILE A 106 21.56 -11.59 12.33
N ARG A 107 20.43 -11.73 13.03
CA ARG A 107 20.24 -12.72 14.10
C ARG A 107 20.32 -14.17 13.60
N ASP A 108 19.83 -14.44 12.39
CA ASP A 108 19.83 -15.77 11.79
C ASP A 108 21.13 -16.13 11.06
N ARG A 109 22.05 -15.17 10.89
CA ARG A 109 23.31 -15.35 10.14
C ARG A 109 24.16 -16.53 10.61
N PRO A 110 24.37 -16.78 11.92
CA PRO A 110 25.15 -17.93 12.39
C PRO A 110 24.49 -19.27 12.01
N VAL A 111 23.16 -19.32 11.99
CA VAL A 111 22.40 -20.52 11.59
C VAL A 111 22.52 -20.73 10.08
N LEU A 112 22.34 -19.66 9.28
CA LEU A 112 22.49 -19.73 7.82
C LEU A 112 23.90 -20.18 7.39
N GLN A 113 24.94 -19.75 8.11
CA GLN A 113 26.32 -20.19 7.84
C GLN A 113 26.53 -21.68 8.13
N ARG A 114 25.90 -22.21 9.19
CA ARG A 114 25.94 -23.64 9.52
C ARG A 114 25.14 -24.48 8.53
N GLU A 115 23.97 -23.98 8.12
CA GLU A 115 23.06 -24.67 7.19
C GLU A 115 23.53 -24.60 5.73
N ARG A 116 24.51 -23.76 5.40
CA ARG A 116 25.07 -23.64 4.04
C ARG A 116 25.54 -24.97 3.44
N ASN A 117 26.10 -25.85 4.26
CA ASN A 117 26.65 -27.13 3.80
C ASN A 117 25.56 -28.19 3.57
N ILE A 118 24.35 -27.92 4.04
CA ILE A 118 23.15 -28.72 3.83
C ILE A 118 22.42 -28.07 2.65
N LYS A 119 21.86 -28.84 1.71
CA LYS A 119 21.17 -28.33 0.50
C LYS A 119 19.85 -27.59 0.82
N VAL A 120 19.87 -26.59 1.68
CA VAL A 120 18.70 -25.76 2.01
C VAL A 120 18.51 -24.71 0.93
N ARG A 121 17.32 -24.68 0.32
CA ARG A 121 17.01 -23.64 -0.67
C ARG A 121 16.80 -22.30 0.03
N LEU A 122 17.68 -21.35 -0.27
CA LEU A 122 17.63 -19.99 0.24
C LEU A 122 16.31 -19.26 -0.08
N SER A 123 15.67 -19.59 -1.20
CA SER A 123 14.35 -19.05 -1.57
C SER A 123 13.27 -19.42 -0.55
N TYR A 124 13.26 -20.65 -0.02
CA TYR A 124 12.32 -21.05 1.03
C TYR A 124 12.55 -20.31 2.33
N TYR A 125 13.81 -20.02 2.67
CA TYR A 125 14.14 -19.18 3.82
C TYR A 125 13.55 -17.76 3.66
N VAL A 126 13.81 -17.10 2.53
CA VAL A 126 13.31 -15.73 2.27
C VAL A 126 11.78 -15.67 2.30
N ILE A 127 11.11 -16.60 1.60
CA ILE A 127 9.63 -16.64 1.56
C ILE A 127 9.06 -16.97 2.95
N SER A 128 9.65 -17.94 3.64
CA SER A 128 9.23 -18.29 5.01
C SER A 128 9.37 -17.11 5.96
N LYS A 129 10.44 -16.32 5.83
CA LYS A 129 10.66 -15.12 6.64
C LYS A 129 9.66 -14.02 6.32
N MET A 130 9.47 -13.74 5.03
CA MET A 130 8.49 -12.78 4.55
C MET A 130 7.09 -13.09 5.09
N LEU A 131 6.65 -14.35 5.01
CA LEU A 131 5.35 -14.79 5.52
C LEU A 131 5.26 -14.69 7.04
N THR A 132 6.30 -15.10 7.76
CA THR A 132 6.33 -15.02 9.23
C THR A 132 6.15 -13.57 9.69
N LEU A 133 6.97 -12.66 9.14
CA LEU A 133 6.91 -11.23 9.48
C LEU A 133 5.61 -10.59 8.99
N GLY A 134 5.10 -11.03 7.84
CA GLY A 134 3.82 -10.61 7.30
C GLY A 134 2.64 -10.90 8.23
N VAL A 135 2.60 -12.07 8.89
CA VAL A 135 1.54 -12.35 9.87
C VAL A 135 1.56 -11.36 11.04
N PHE A 136 2.73 -11.03 11.58
CA PHE A 136 2.85 -10.04 12.66
C PHE A 136 2.48 -8.63 12.18
N ALA A 137 2.93 -8.24 10.98
CA ALA A 137 2.57 -6.98 10.36
C ALA A 137 1.06 -6.87 10.12
N LEU A 138 0.40 -7.96 9.71
CA LEU A 138 -1.05 -8.01 9.51
C LEU A 138 -1.79 -7.76 10.82
N VAL A 139 -1.39 -8.41 11.92
CA VAL A 139 -1.97 -8.17 13.25
C VAL A 139 -1.80 -6.72 13.67
N GLN A 140 -0.61 -6.15 13.50
CA GLN A 140 -0.35 -4.73 13.77
C GLN A 140 -1.25 -3.82 12.93
N CYS A 141 -1.45 -4.15 11.65
CA CYS A 141 -2.30 -3.36 10.76
C CYS A 141 -3.78 -3.44 11.16
N ILE A 142 -4.28 -4.62 11.50
CA ILE A 142 -5.65 -4.82 11.99
C ILE A 142 -5.89 -3.96 13.23
N LEU A 143 -4.98 -3.97 14.21
CA LEU A 143 -5.12 -3.19 15.44
C LEU A 143 -5.12 -1.68 15.16
N PHE A 144 -4.24 -1.22 14.27
CA PHE A 144 -4.18 0.19 13.90
C PHE A 144 -5.46 0.67 13.22
N VAL A 145 -5.90 -0.03 12.17
CA VAL A 145 -7.08 0.35 11.39
C VAL A 145 -8.34 0.25 12.25
N LEU A 146 -8.45 -0.76 13.12
CA LEU A 146 -9.60 -0.90 14.02
C LEU A 146 -9.72 0.32 14.96
N ILE A 147 -8.64 0.69 15.65
CA ILE A 147 -8.65 1.80 16.60
C ILE A 147 -8.79 3.14 15.88
N GLY A 148 -8.01 3.34 14.81
CA GLY A 148 -8.01 4.57 14.03
C GLY A 148 -9.37 4.86 13.38
N ASN A 149 -9.93 3.89 12.66
CA ASN A 149 -11.22 4.06 12.00
C ASN A 149 -12.36 4.19 13.01
N SER A 150 -12.29 3.49 14.16
CA SER A 150 -13.28 3.64 15.21
C SER A 150 -13.29 5.04 15.82
N LEU A 151 -12.11 5.67 15.98
CA LEU A 151 -12.00 6.97 16.65
C LEU A 151 -12.30 8.14 15.70
N LEU A 152 -11.89 8.04 14.44
CA LEU A 152 -12.18 9.02 13.38
C LEU A 152 -13.50 8.77 12.65
N GLN A 153 -14.26 7.74 13.06
CA GLN A 153 -15.56 7.38 12.49
C GLN A 153 -15.53 7.09 10.98
N ILE A 154 -14.42 6.54 10.47
CA ILE A 154 -14.30 6.08 9.08
C ILE A 154 -15.12 4.78 8.94
N ARG A 155 -16.25 4.83 8.23
CA ARG A 155 -17.19 3.70 8.14
C ARG A 155 -17.09 2.95 6.82
N GLY A 156 -17.16 1.62 6.92
CA GLY A 156 -17.22 0.73 5.75
C GLY A 156 -15.92 0.55 4.96
N MET A 157 -14.80 1.14 5.42
CA MET A 157 -13.52 1.14 4.71
C MET A 157 -12.45 0.21 5.30
N PHE A 158 -12.74 -0.43 6.42
CA PHE A 158 -11.80 -1.27 7.18
C PHE A 158 -10.98 -2.24 6.31
N TRP A 159 -11.63 -3.00 5.42
CA TRP A 159 -10.94 -4.02 4.60
C TRP A 159 -10.02 -3.41 3.53
N ILE A 160 -10.39 -2.24 3.01
CA ILE A 160 -9.63 -1.55 1.97
C ILE A 160 -8.39 -0.91 2.60
N ASP A 161 -8.60 -0.17 3.70
CA ASP A 161 -7.52 0.46 4.45
C ASP A 161 -6.54 -0.59 4.97
N LEU A 162 -7.05 -1.71 5.50
CA LEU A 162 -6.24 -2.85 5.92
C LEU A 162 -5.41 -3.42 4.77
N GLY A 163 -6.00 -3.60 3.59
CA GLY A 163 -5.30 -4.14 2.42
C GLY A 163 -4.14 -3.26 1.98
N ILE A 164 -4.38 -1.96 1.80
CA ILE A 164 -3.36 -1.00 1.35
C ILE A 164 -2.27 -0.82 2.43
N MET A 165 -2.67 -0.73 3.69
CA MET A 165 -1.74 -0.59 4.80
C MET A 165 -0.89 -1.86 5.00
N PHE A 166 -1.48 -3.04 4.84
CA PHE A 166 -0.76 -4.31 4.87
C PHE A 166 0.24 -4.43 3.71
N MET A 167 -0.14 -4.07 2.48
CA MET A 167 0.78 -4.06 1.34
C MET A 167 1.96 -3.11 1.59
N THR A 168 1.71 -1.96 2.20
CA THR A 168 2.75 -1.00 2.59
C THR A 168 3.69 -1.58 3.64
N ALA A 169 3.14 -2.24 4.68
CA ALA A 169 3.94 -2.93 5.68
C ALA A 169 4.80 -4.04 5.07
N MET A 170 4.25 -4.80 4.11
CA MET A 170 4.99 -5.85 3.39
C MET A 170 6.13 -5.27 2.55
N SER A 171 5.93 -4.13 1.88
CA SER A 171 7.03 -3.40 1.23
C SER A 171 8.10 -2.98 2.24
N GLY A 172 7.71 -2.52 3.43
CA GLY A 172 8.63 -2.20 4.53
C GLY A 172 9.40 -3.42 5.04
N VAL A 173 8.75 -4.58 5.15
CA VAL A 173 9.39 -5.85 5.51
C VAL A 173 10.42 -6.26 4.45
N ALA A 174 10.09 -6.16 3.16
CA ALA A 174 11.03 -6.49 2.09
C ALA A 174 12.26 -5.57 2.10
N LEU A 175 12.06 -4.26 2.29
CA LEU A 175 13.14 -3.29 2.45
C LEU A 175 13.99 -3.57 3.69
N GLY A 176 13.35 -3.86 4.84
CA GLY A 176 14.07 -4.12 6.08
C GLY A 176 14.88 -5.43 6.03
N LEU A 177 14.33 -6.49 5.42
CA LEU A 177 15.08 -7.72 5.14
C LEU A 177 16.30 -7.45 4.23
N LEU A 178 16.15 -6.60 3.20
CA LEU A 178 17.26 -6.19 2.35
C LEU A 178 18.37 -5.51 3.17
N ILE A 179 18.02 -4.53 4.00
CA ILE A 179 18.97 -3.84 4.90
C ILE A 179 19.66 -4.85 5.83
N SER A 180 18.88 -5.75 6.41
CA SER A 180 19.37 -6.80 7.31
C SER A 180 20.40 -7.72 6.68
N SER A 181 20.33 -7.91 5.35
CA SER A 181 21.33 -8.68 4.61
C SER A 181 22.61 -7.89 4.29
N LEU A 182 22.53 -6.57 4.21
CA LEU A 182 23.65 -5.69 3.84
C LEU A 182 24.51 -5.32 5.06
N VAL A 183 23.90 -5.23 6.23
CA VAL A 183 24.53 -4.75 7.45
C VAL A 183 24.93 -5.92 8.34
N ALA A 184 26.09 -5.83 9.00
CA ALA A 184 26.56 -6.87 9.91
C ALA A 184 26.10 -6.69 11.36
N ASP A 185 25.84 -5.44 11.79
CA ASP A 185 25.55 -5.08 13.17
C ASP A 185 24.10 -4.62 13.36
N PRO A 186 23.35 -5.15 14.35
CA PRO A 186 21.96 -4.76 14.59
C PRO A 186 21.76 -3.27 14.90
N LYS A 187 22.71 -2.61 15.59
CA LYS A 187 22.58 -1.17 15.91
C LYS A 187 22.70 -0.34 14.64
N THR A 188 23.63 -0.70 13.76
CA THR A 188 23.78 -0.07 12.45
C THR A 188 22.50 -0.22 11.61
N ALA A 189 21.87 -1.40 11.63
CA ALA A 189 20.60 -1.61 10.93
C ALA A 189 19.48 -0.71 11.48
N ALA A 190 19.38 -0.56 12.80
CA ALA A 190 18.41 0.33 13.44
C ALA A 190 18.63 1.81 13.06
N ASN A 191 19.88 2.26 12.93
CA ASN A 191 20.20 3.63 12.51
C ASN A 191 19.84 3.92 11.03
N ILE A 192 19.84 2.89 10.18
CA ILE A 192 19.47 3.03 8.76
C ILE A 192 17.96 3.14 8.56
N VAL A 193 17.15 2.60 9.48
CA VAL A 193 15.68 2.64 9.36
C VAL A 193 15.13 4.07 9.21
N PRO A 194 15.47 5.05 10.09
CA PRO A 194 15.04 6.44 9.90
C PRO A 194 15.58 7.07 8.62
N LEU A 195 16.83 6.75 8.22
CA LEU A 195 17.46 7.29 7.02
C LEU A 195 16.68 6.91 5.74
N ILE A 196 16.06 5.73 5.72
CA ILE A 196 15.20 5.30 4.60
C ILE A 196 13.78 5.85 4.77
N LEU A 197 13.29 5.97 6.00
CA LEU A 197 11.94 6.45 6.26
C LEU A 197 11.77 7.95 5.91
N ILE A 198 12.76 8.79 6.21
CA ILE A 198 12.69 10.24 5.96
C ILE A 198 12.44 10.56 4.47
N PRO A 199 13.21 10.00 3.50
CA PRO A 199 12.90 10.15 2.08
C PRO A 199 11.51 9.66 1.71
N GLN A 200 11.04 8.54 2.29
CA GLN A 200 9.69 8.02 2.02
C GLN A 200 8.60 9.01 2.46
N ILE A 201 8.79 9.66 3.62
CA ILE A 201 7.87 10.67 4.17
C ILE A 201 7.84 11.91 3.28
N ILE A 202 9.02 12.46 2.97
CA ILE A 202 9.16 13.71 2.21
C ILE A 202 8.63 13.54 0.79
N MET A 203 8.94 12.41 0.16
CA MET A 203 8.64 12.13 -1.24
C MET A 203 7.33 11.36 -1.43
N GLY A 204 6.53 11.20 -0.38
CA GLY A 204 5.22 10.53 -0.45
C GLY A 204 4.11 11.41 -1.04
N GLY A 205 4.27 12.73 -1.03
CA GLY A 205 3.34 13.70 -1.65
C GLY A 205 2.23 14.22 -0.74
N ALA A 206 2.17 13.75 0.51
CA ALA A 206 1.19 14.20 1.50
C ALA A 206 1.69 15.40 2.31
N LEU A 207 2.93 15.36 2.79
CA LEU A 207 3.53 16.41 3.63
C LEU A 207 3.92 17.64 2.79
N ILE A 208 4.52 17.39 1.63
CA ILE A 208 4.85 18.41 0.62
C ILE A 208 4.08 18.05 -0.63
N LYS A 209 3.20 18.95 -1.08
CA LYS A 209 2.47 18.77 -2.34
C LYS A 209 3.45 18.79 -3.49
N TYR A 210 3.29 17.89 -4.46
CA TYR A 210 4.16 17.86 -5.64
C TYR A 210 4.16 19.16 -6.45
N GLU A 211 3.05 19.91 -6.37
CA GLU A 211 2.92 21.22 -7.01
C GLU A 211 3.94 22.24 -6.50
N ASP A 212 4.25 22.15 -5.20
CA ASP A 212 5.11 23.06 -4.43
C ASP A 212 6.53 22.49 -4.28
N MET A 213 6.78 21.28 -4.78
CA MET A 213 8.08 20.65 -4.75
C MET A 213 8.95 21.19 -5.89
N ASN A 214 10.24 21.43 -5.61
CA ASN A 214 11.15 21.92 -6.65
C ASN A 214 11.16 20.93 -7.82
N ARG A 215 10.66 21.36 -8.98
CA ARG A 215 10.51 20.50 -10.17
C ARG A 215 11.85 20.11 -10.78
N ASN A 216 12.92 20.79 -10.36
CA ASN A 216 14.31 20.43 -10.66
C ASN A 216 14.87 19.29 -9.78
N LEU A 217 14.04 18.59 -9.00
CA LEU A 217 14.45 17.39 -8.24
C LEU A 217 14.68 16.17 -9.14
N THR A 218 15.50 16.36 -10.16
CA THR A 218 16.38 15.33 -10.66
C THR A 218 17.48 15.14 -9.62
N LEU A 219 17.16 14.68 -8.41
CA LEU A 219 18.08 14.62 -7.27
C LEU A 219 19.37 13.83 -7.60
N LEU A 220 19.26 12.83 -8.48
CA LEU A 220 20.37 12.07 -9.05
C LEU A 220 21.21 12.89 -10.06
N TYR A 221 20.58 13.75 -10.86
CA TYR A 221 21.27 14.61 -11.83
C TYR A 221 21.85 15.86 -11.17
N SER A 222 21.21 16.42 -10.14
CA SER A 222 21.78 17.49 -9.32
C SER A 222 22.89 16.98 -8.41
N LEU A 223 22.87 15.72 -7.93
CA LEU A 223 24.03 15.13 -7.25
C LEU A 223 25.20 14.92 -8.21
N SER A 224 24.95 14.40 -9.42
CA SER A 224 26.00 14.26 -10.43
C SER A 224 26.52 15.62 -10.91
N HIS A 225 25.65 16.63 -11.01
CA HIS A 225 26.03 17.98 -11.43
C HIS A 225 26.68 18.78 -10.28
N TRP A 226 26.33 18.53 -9.02
CA TRP A 226 27.04 19.05 -7.86
C TRP A 226 28.48 18.52 -7.77
N LEU A 227 28.73 17.32 -8.31
CA LEU A 227 30.07 16.76 -8.54
C LEU A 227 30.72 17.27 -9.84
N THR A 228 30.02 18.00 -10.70
CA THR A 228 30.51 18.41 -12.03
C THR A 228 29.91 19.77 -12.45
N GLU A 229 30.56 20.84 -12.00
CA GLU A 229 30.52 22.24 -12.50
C GLU A 229 29.24 23.12 -12.36
N HIS A 230 29.52 24.43 -12.48
CA HIS A 230 28.83 25.64 -12.00
C HIS A 230 27.36 25.92 -12.45
N PRO A 231 26.66 26.81 -11.72
CA PRO A 231 25.22 27.01 -11.83
C PRO A 231 24.88 28.10 -12.85
N ASP A 232 24.94 27.81 -14.14
CA ASP A 232 24.38 28.71 -15.13
C ASP A 232 23.72 27.89 -16.25
N THR A 233 22.41 27.66 -16.11
CA THR A 233 21.39 27.81 -17.17
C THR A 233 20.09 27.21 -16.63
N ASP A 234 19.14 28.09 -16.34
CA ASP A 234 17.78 27.76 -15.87
C ASP A 234 16.93 27.14 -17.01
N LYS A 235 17.29 25.93 -17.45
CA LYS A 235 16.42 25.10 -18.31
C LYS A 235 15.43 24.38 -17.42
N THR A 236 14.43 25.13 -16.94
CA THR A 236 13.22 24.56 -16.34
C THR A 236 12.60 23.56 -17.33
N ILE A 237 12.75 22.27 -17.05
CA ILE A 237 12.03 21.22 -17.77
C ILE A 237 10.55 21.52 -17.58
N LYS A 238 9.87 21.96 -18.64
CA LYS A 238 8.42 22.20 -18.66
C LYS A 238 7.71 20.87 -18.38
N SER A 239 7.42 20.58 -17.11
CA SER A 239 6.51 19.50 -16.74
C SER A 239 5.12 19.87 -17.25
N GLU A 240 4.47 18.96 -17.98
CA GLU A 240 3.18 19.23 -18.64
C GLU A 240 2.05 19.50 -17.63
N SER A 241 2.19 19.12 -16.34
CA SER A 241 1.24 19.46 -15.26
C SER A 241 1.90 19.83 -13.94
N LYS A 242 1.16 20.57 -13.08
CA LYS A 242 1.59 20.88 -11.71
C LYS A 242 1.44 19.69 -10.76
N LEU A 243 0.45 18.82 -11.00
CA LEU A 243 0.26 17.56 -10.24
C LEU A 243 1.09 16.38 -10.77
N GLN A 244 1.98 16.59 -11.74
CA GLN A 244 2.80 15.50 -12.25
C GLN A 244 3.85 15.10 -11.22
N VAL A 245 3.95 13.80 -10.96
CA VAL A 245 4.87 13.23 -9.98
C VAL A 245 6.31 13.27 -10.50
N PRO A 246 7.27 13.83 -9.75
CA PRO A 246 8.68 13.82 -10.13
C PRO A 246 9.25 12.40 -10.25
N PHE A 247 10.20 12.20 -11.16
CA PHE A 247 10.73 10.86 -11.48
C PHE A 247 11.30 10.11 -10.26
N VAL A 248 12.02 10.81 -9.38
CA VAL A 248 12.64 10.18 -8.19
C VAL A 248 11.56 9.67 -7.21
N CYS A 249 10.40 10.32 -7.15
CA CYS A 249 9.27 9.88 -6.33
C CYS A 249 8.63 8.59 -6.86
N GLN A 250 8.82 8.22 -8.13
CA GLN A 250 8.26 6.99 -8.68
C GLN A 250 8.86 5.72 -8.04
N PHE A 251 10.05 5.80 -7.43
CA PHE A 251 10.68 4.69 -6.72
C PHE A 251 10.24 4.56 -5.25
N ILE A 252 9.45 5.51 -4.74
CA ILE A 252 9.03 5.58 -3.35
C ILE A 252 7.74 4.79 -3.17
N ALA A 253 7.80 3.65 -2.50
CA ALA A 253 6.64 2.80 -2.25
C ALA A 253 5.51 3.56 -1.53
N MET A 254 5.86 4.41 -0.56
CA MET A 254 4.88 5.19 0.20
C MET A 254 4.01 6.10 -0.67
N ARG A 255 4.55 6.59 -1.79
CA ARG A 255 3.80 7.38 -2.75
C ARG A 255 2.64 6.59 -3.35
N TRP A 256 2.91 5.41 -3.88
CA TRP A 256 1.91 4.56 -4.54
C TRP A 256 0.83 4.17 -3.54
N SER A 257 1.23 3.76 -2.34
CA SER A 257 0.29 3.44 -1.26
C SER A 257 -0.59 4.61 -0.85
N TYR A 258 -0.01 5.82 -0.76
CA TYR A 258 -0.76 7.02 -0.36
C TYR A 258 -1.74 7.45 -1.45
N GLU A 259 -1.32 7.38 -2.71
CA GLU A 259 -2.21 7.60 -3.84
C GLU A 259 -3.41 6.64 -3.79
N GLU A 260 -3.12 5.34 -3.65
CA GLU A 260 -4.12 4.27 -3.55
C GLU A 260 -5.09 4.50 -2.40
N MET A 261 -4.57 4.87 -1.22
CA MET A 261 -5.38 5.11 -0.01
C MET A 261 -6.34 6.30 -0.17
N ILE A 262 -5.89 7.42 -0.72
CA ILE A 262 -6.74 8.61 -0.90
C ILE A 262 -7.81 8.36 -1.97
N VAL A 263 -7.46 7.75 -3.10
CA VAL A 263 -8.44 7.44 -4.14
C VAL A 263 -9.41 6.36 -3.66
N ALA A 264 -8.96 5.38 -2.87
CA ALA A 264 -9.83 4.42 -2.21
C ALA A 264 -10.83 5.13 -1.28
N GLN A 265 -10.37 6.06 -0.44
CA GLN A 265 -11.22 6.83 0.46
C GLN A 265 -12.30 7.63 -0.29
N ALA A 266 -11.94 8.20 -1.45
CA ALA A 266 -12.84 8.97 -2.27
C ALA A 266 -13.87 8.10 -3.04
N ARG A 267 -13.43 6.98 -3.64
CA ARG A 267 -14.22 6.22 -4.63
C ARG A 267 -14.85 4.93 -4.07
N LEU A 268 -14.19 4.28 -3.11
CA LEU A 268 -14.57 2.95 -2.64
C LEU A 268 -15.39 2.98 -1.34
N ASN A 269 -15.69 4.18 -0.81
CA ASN A 269 -16.60 4.32 0.32
C ASN A 269 -18.01 3.78 -0.02
N PRO A 270 -18.81 3.36 0.97
CA PRO A 270 -20.12 2.75 0.74
C PRO A 270 -21.11 3.57 -0.09
N LEU A 271 -21.04 4.90 -0.05
CA LEU A 271 -21.93 5.79 -0.78
C LEU A 271 -21.46 5.98 -2.22
N THR A 272 -20.25 6.53 -2.39
CA THR A 272 -19.67 6.86 -3.70
C THR A 272 -19.51 5.64 -4.58
N ARG A 273 -19.15 4.47 -4.01
CA ARG A 273 -19.08 3.22 -4.79
C ARG A 273 -20.42 2.86 -5.44
N ARG A 274 -21.55 3.16 -4.79
CA ARG A 274 -22.89 2.91 -5.32
C ARG A 274 -23.30 3.98 -6.32
N GLN A 275 -22.99 5.24 -6.05
CA GLN A 275 -23.20 6.34 -7.00
C GLN A 275 -22.43 6.10 -8.30
N ASP A 276 -21.16 5.73 -8.22
CA ASP A 276 -20.31 5.42 -9.37
C ASP A 276 -20.85 4.22 -10.16
N ARG A 277 -21.26 3.14 -9.47
CA ARG A 277 -21.89 1.98 -10.14
C ARG A 277 -23.18 2.34 -10.87
N ALA A 278 -24.07 3.10 -10.23
CA ALA A 278 -25.31 3.55 -10.86
C ALA A 278 -25.01 4.45 -12.07
N ASN A 279 -24.05 5.37 -11.95
CA ASN A 279 -23.63 6.26 -13.03
C ASN A 279 -23.00 5.49 -14.20
N ASP A 280 -22.14 4.50 -13.93
CA ASP A 280 -21.53 3.63 -14.94
C ASP A 280 -22.59 2.85 -15.73
N GLU A 281 -23.60 2.29 -15.04
CA GLU A 281 -24.72 1.62 -15.69
C GLU A 281 -25.56 2.58 -16.54
N ILE A 282 -25.84 3.79 -16.03
CA ILE A 282 -26.54 4.85 -16.76
C ILE A 282 -25.78 5.18 -18.05
N GLN A 283 -24.46 5.39 -17.97
CA GLN A 283 -23.65 5.74 -19.14
C GLN A 283 -23.60 4.61 -20.18
N GLN A 284 -23.63 3.35 -19.76
CA GLN A 284 -23.66 2.20 -20.67
C GLN A 284 -25.04 1.98 -21.32
N LEU A 285 -26.13 2.24 -20.58
CA LEU A 285 -27.50 2.00 -21.02
C LEU A 285 -28.10 3.18 -21.80
N ALA A 286 -27.79 4.42 -21.42
CA ALA A 286 -28.31 5.63 -22.05
C ALA A 286 -28.21 5.64 -23.59
N PRO A 287 -27.08 5.28 -24.24
CA PRO A 287 -26.98 5.27 -25.69
C PRO A 287 -27.77 4.12 -26.37
N LYS A 288 -28.20 3.11 -25.61
CA LYS A 288 -28.86 1.89 -26.12
C LYS A 288 -30.33 1.77 -25.72
N ALA A 289 -30.87 2.74 -24.97
CA ALA A 289 -32.20 2.68 -24.36
C ALA A 289 -33.35 2.91 -25.37
N ASN A 290 -33.52 1.97 -26.30
CA ASN A 290 -34.50 2.05 -27.38
C ASN A 290 -35.82 1.34 -27.03
N THR A 291 -35.77 0.31 -26.18
CA THR A 291 -36.97 -0.43 -25.73
C THR A 291 -37.62 0.24 -24.51
N PRO A 292 -38.94 0.09 -24.31
CA PRO A 292 -39.63 0.63 -23.14
C PRO A 292 -39.08 0.06 -21.81
N GLU A 293 -38.64 -1.21 -21.80
CA GLU A 293 -38.01 -1.83 -20.64
C GLU A 293 -36.65 -1.21 -20.30
N GLN A 294 -35.80 -0.95 -21.31
CA GLN A 294 -34.51 -0.27 -21.11
C GLN A 294 -34.68 1.16 -20.63
N ARG A 295 -35.72 1.86 -21.09
CA ARG A 295 -36.05 3.22 -20.62
C ARG A 295 -36.54 3.21 -19.17
N ALA A 296 -37.39 2.25 -18.80
CA ALA A 296 -37.82 2.06 -17.42
C ALA A 296 -36.60 1.78 -16.51
N ARG A 297 -35.70 0.89 -16.95
CA ARG A 297 -34.45 0.59 -16.24
C ARG A 297 -33.55 1.82 -16.08
N LEU A 298 -33.42 2.64 -17.12
CA LEU A 298 -32.64 3.86 -17.08
C LEU A 298 -33.23 4.87 -16.09
N ASN A 299 -34.56 4.98 -16.02
CA ASN A 299 -35.24 5.84 -15.06
C ASN A 299 -35.03 5.33 -13.62
N ASP A 300 -35.20 4.02 -13.37
CA ASP A 300 -34.92 3.42 -12.06
C ASP A 300 -33.50 3.76 -11.57
N LEU A 301 -32.50 3.69 -12.46
CA LEU A 301 -31.11 4.02 -12.12
C LEU A 301 -30.91 5.51 -11.84
N LYS A 302 -31.55 6.40 -12.60
CA LYS A 302 -31.50 7.85 -12.35
C LYS A 302 -32.15 8.23 -11.03
N ASP A 303 -33.29 7.61 -10.71
CA ASP A 303 -34.00 7.82 -9.46
C ASP A 303 -33.18 7.31 -8.27
N VAL A 304 -32.54 6.15 -8.41
CA VAL A 304 -31.55 5.65 -7.44
C VAL A 304 -30.41 6.64 -7.23
N LEU A 305 -29.83 7.18 -8.31
CA LEU A 305 -28.72 8.12 -8.20
C LEU A 305 -29.15 9.41 -7.48
N ALA A 306 -30.33 9.95 -7.82
CA ALA A 306 -30.91 11.11 -7.16
C ALA A 306 -31.16 10.84 -5.66
N LEU A 307 -31.70 9.67 -5.32
CA LEU A 307 -31.88 9.24 -3.94
C LEU A 307 -30.56 9.16 -3.19
N LEU A 308 -29.53 8.52 -3.77
CA LEU A 308 -28.22 8.37 -3.13
C LEU A 308 -27.55 9.72 -2.85
N SER A 309 -27.67 10.69 -3.77
CA SER A 309 -27.13 12.04 -3.58
C SER A 309 -27.87 12.86 -2.51
N GLY A 310 -29.15 12.57 -2.28
CA GLY A 310 -29.98 13.26 -1.26
C GLY A 310 -30.32 12.40 -0.05
N LEU A 311 -29.60 11.31 0.20
CA LEU A 311 -29.99 10.33 1.21
C LEU A 311 -29.77 10.87 2.63
N GLU A 312 -30.84 10.89 3.42
CA GLU A 312 -30.84 11.31 4.82
C GLU A 312 -31.38 10.22 5.73
N GLY A 313 -31.02 10.28 7.02
CA GLY A 313 -31.55 9.37 8.02
C GLY A 313 -31.39 9.89 9.45
N ARG A 314 -32.09 9.24 10.38
CA ARG A 314 -32.03 9.51 11.82
C ARG A 314 -30.78 8.94 12.46
N SER A 315 -30.20 7.90 11.85
CA SER A 315 -28.98 7.25 12.35
C SER A 315 -28.12 6.66 11.24
N ALA A 316 -26.85 6.42 11.56
CA ALA A 316 -25.90 5.69 10.73
C ALA A 316 -26.43 4.35 10.22
N LYS A 317 -27.08 3.58 11.11
CA LYS A 317 -27.57 2.24 10.81
C LYS A 317 -28.73 2.26 9.82
N GLU A 318 -29.55 3.30 9.87
CA GLU A 318 -30.67 3.49 8.96
C GLU A 318 -30.19 3.84 7.55
N ILE A 319 -29.20 4.74 7.44
CA ILE A 319 -28.54 5.04 6.16
C ILE A 319 -27.88 3.78 5.58
N ASP A 320 -27.17 2.99 6.40
CA ASP A 320 -26.63 1.70 5.97
C ASP A 320 -27.69 0.71 5.49
N HIS A 321 -28.87 0.72 6.11
CA HIS A 321 -30.00 -0.10 5.70
C HIS A 321 -30.51 0.34 4.32
N TYR A 322 -30.74 1.65 4.12
CA TYR A 322 -31.16 2.21 2.83
C TYR A 322 -30.14 1.92 1.71
N LEU A 323 -28.84 2.05 1.97
CA LEU A 323 -27.80 1.72 1.00
C LEU A 323 -27.85 0.25 0.56
N LYS A 324 -28.19 -0.68 1.46
CA LYS A 324 -28.36 -2.10 1.12
C LYS A 324 -29.61 -2.38 0.29
N LEU A 325 -30.69 -1.63 0.50
CA LEU A 325 -31.93 -1.77 -0.28
C LEU A 325 -31.76 -1.31 -1.73
N VAL A 326 -30.80 -0.42 -1.98
CA VAL A 326 -30.47 0.04 -3.34
C VAL A 326 -29.65 -0.98 -4.12
N ASP A 327 -28.89 -1.88 -3.46
CA ASP A 327 -28.01 -2.85 -4.14
C ASP A 327 -28.73 -3.78 -5.14
N PRO A 328 -29.92 -4.37 -4.82
CA PRO A 328 -30.68 -5.18 -5.78
C PRO A 328 -31.22 -4.37 -6.96
N VAL A 329 -31.54 -3.08 -6.74
CA VAL A 329 -31.99 -2.18 -7.80
C VAL A 329 -30.82 -1.89 -8.73
N ILE A 330 -29.64 -1.52 -8.21
CA ILE A 330 -28.44 -1.36 -9.06
C ILE A 330 -28.12 -2.67 -9.78
N ALA A 331 -28.27 -3.84 -9.16
CA ALA A 331 -28.01 -5.12 -9.84
C ALA A 331 -29.04 -5.53 -10.92
N GLY A 332 -30.09 -4.74 -11.14
CA GLY A 332 -31.15 -5.04 -12.12
C GLY A 332 -32.12 -6.13 -11.68
N LYS A 333 -32.11 -6.52 -10.40
CA LYS A 333 -32.95 -7.58 -9.85
C LYS A 333 -34.32 -7.09 -9.40
N GLN A 334 -34.45 -5.80 -9.14
CA GLN A 334 -35.66 -5.19 -8.61
C GLN A 334 -35.87 -3.81 -9.24
N LYS A 335 -37.14 -3.41 -9.40
CA LYS A 335 -37.51 -2.04 -9.80
C LYS A 335 -37.31 -1.07 -8.64
N PHE A 336 -37.06 0.19 -8.95
CA PHE A 336 -36.97 1.21 -7.92
C PHE A 336 -38.35 1.49 -7.31
N ASP A 337 -38.42 1.53 -5.99
CA ASP A 337 -39.62 1.89 -5.25
C ASP A 337 -39.32 3.02 -4.27
N ALA A 338 -39.72 4.23 -4.63
CA ALA A 338 -39.53 5.42 -3.80
C ALA A 338 -40.30 5.36 -2.48
N SER A 339 -41.35 4.53 -2.37
CA SER A 339 -42.18 4.46 -1.18
C SER A 339 -41.43 3.93 0.04
N VAL A 340 -40.43 3.08 -0.19
CA VAL A 340 -39.56 2.48 0.83
C VAL A 340 -38.66 3.53 1.50
N PHE A 341 -38.43 4.68 0.85
CA PHE A 341 -37.57 5.76 1.31
C PHE A 341 -38.35 6.99 1.80
N LYS A 342 -39.67 6.90 1.97
CA LYS A 342 -40.49 8.03 2.46
C LYS A 342 -40.04 8.55 3.83
N ASP A 343 -39.52 7.66 4.66
CA ASP A 343 -39.03 7.97 6.00
C ASP A 343 -37.54 8.37 6.04
N ALA A 344 -36.87 8.43 4.87
CA ALA A 344 -35.47 8.85 4.72
C ALA A 344 -35.32 10.38 4.86
N LYS A 345 -35.80 10.92 5.98
CA LYS A 345 -35.64 12.31 6.38
C LYS A 345 -35.04 12.32 7.78
N GLY A 346 -33.94 13.03 7.94
CA GLY A 346 -33.27 13.08 9.23
C GLY A 346 -32.15 14.10 9.28
N PRO A 347 -31.60 14.33 10.48
CA PRO A 347 -30.60 15.38 10.71
C PRO A 347 -29.22 15.05 10.12
N ILE A 348 -28.99 13.81 9.67
CA ILE A 348 -27.68 13.33 9.21
C ILE A 348 -27.80 12.91 7.74
N THR A 349 -26.90 13.42 6.90
CA THR A 349 -26.82 13.05 5.48
C THR A 349 -25.84 11.89 5.26
N ALA A 350 -26.04 11.12 4.20
CA ALA A 350 -25.11 10.05 3.82
C ALA A 350 -23.73 10.63 3.44
N GLU A 351 -23.69 11.81 2.82
CA GLU A 351 -22.44 12.49 2.48
C GLU A 351 -21.65 12.87 3.74
N GLN A 352 -22.31 13.38 4.79
CA GLN A 352 -21.68 13.67 6.09
C GLN A 352 -20.99 12.44 6.69
N LEU A 353 -21.57 11.25 6.51
CA LEU A 353 -21.07 10.02 7.10
C LEU A 353 -19.96 9.33 6.31
N TYR A 354 -19.97 9.42 4.98
CA TYR A 354 -19.11 8.59 4.13
C TYR A 354 -18.13 9.38 3.25
N VAL A 355 -18.37 10.68 3.04
CA VAL A 355 -17.59 11.51 2.12
C VAL A 355 -16.86 12.58 2.89
N ASN A 356 -15.52 12.57 2.80
CA ASN A 356 -14.70 13.64 3.36
C ASN A 356 -14.45 14.71 2.29
N GLN A 357 -14.77 15.97 2.61
CA GLN A 357 -14.64 17.09 1.67
C GLN A 357 -13.20 17.25 1.19
N LYS A 358 -12.21 17.17 2.10
CA LYS A 358 -10.81 17.37 1.74
C LYS A 358 -10.27 16.29 0.80
N VAL A 359 -10.66 15.04 1.04
CA VAL A 359 -10.33 13.92 0.15
C VAL A 359 -10.98 14.11 -1.23
N SER A 360 -12.24 14.53 -1.26
CA SER A 360 -12.97 14.81 -2.50
C SER A 360 -12.33 15.94 -3.31
N ASP A 361 -11.90 17.02 -2.65
CA ASP A 361 -11.22 18.15 -3.28
C ASP A 361 -9.91 17.74 -3.97
N LEU A 362 -9.12 16.89 -3.30
CA LEU A 362 -7.85 16.38 -3.84
C LEU A 362 -8.07 15.59 -5.12
N LEU A 363 -9.08 14.71 -5.12
CA LEU A 363 -9.43 13.91 -6.29
C LEU A 363 -10.02 14.78 -7.40
N SER A 364 -10.96 15.67 -7.08
CA SER A 364 -11.60 16.56 -8.05
C SER A 364 -10.58 17.44 -8.76
N LYS A 365 -9.61 17.98 -8.02
CA LYS A 365 -8.50 18.75 -8.61
C LYS A 365 -7.67 17.92 -9.58
N ALA A 366 -7.36 16.67 -9.22
CA ALA A 366 -6.63 15.75 -10.10
C ALA A 366 -7.43 15.40 -11.36
N GLU A 367 -8.72 15.14 -11.24
CA GLU A 367 -9.59 14.85 -12.38
C GLU A 367 -9.73 16.03 -13.33
N MET A 368 -9.84 17.24 -12.79
CA MET A 368 -9.86 18.48 -13.58
C MET A 368 -8.54 18.65 -14.35
N GLU A 369 -7.38 18.47 -13.73
CA GLU A 369 -6.09 18.56 -14.45
C GLU A 369 -5.92 17.45 -15.50
N GLN A 370 -6.42 16.24 -15.24
CA GLN A 370 -6.28 15.12 -16.17
C GLN A 370 -7.21 15.24 -17.37
N ASN A 371 -8.43 15.75 -17.17
CA ASN A 371 -9.46 15.87 -18.20
C ASN A 371 -9.54 17.26 -18.82
N ASP A 372 -8.59 18.14 -18.53
CA ASP A 372 -8.49 19.46 -19.16
C ASP A 372 -8.47 19.34 -20.69
N TYR A 373 -9.58 19.74 -21.32
CA TYR A 373 -9.77 19.67 -22.77
C TYR A 373 -8.84 20.60 -23.54
N ARG A 374 -8.20 21.55 -22.86
CA ARG A 374 -7.25 22.51 -23.45
C ARG A 374 -5.90 21.87 -23.77
N ARG A 375 -5.65 20.64 -23.32
CA ARG A 375 -4.37 19.95 -23.50
C ARG A 375 -4.48 18.83 -24.53
N ASP A 376 -3.56 18.82 -25.49
CA ASP A 376 -3.45 17.75 -26.49
C ASP A 376 -3.13 16.39 -25.87
N LYS A 377 -2.42 16.39 -24.73
CA LYS A 377 -2.06 15.19 -23.98
C LYS A 377 -2.64 15.26 -22.57
N LYS A 378 -3.27 14.16 -22.15
CA LYS A 378 -3.74 13.97 -20.78
C LYS A 378 -2.58 13.47 -19.91
N PRO A 379 -2.06 14.26 -18.96
CA PRO A 379 -0.89 13.90 -18.17
C PRO A 379 -1.20 12.83 -17.11
N ASN A 380 -0.16 12.17 -16.62
CA ASN A 380 -0.24 11.34 -15.42
C ASN A 380 -0.12 12.23 -14.19
N VAL A 381 -1.27 12.61 -13.65
CA VAL A 381 -1.37 13.41 -12.42
C VAL A 381 -1.42 12.52 -11.19
N PHE A 382 -0.98 13.07 -10.07
CA PHE A 382 -1.17 12.49 -8.75
C PHE A 382 -2.66 12.49 -8.38
N PHE A 383 -3.15 11.37 -7.86
CA PHE A 383 -4.57 11.01 -7.63
C PHE A 383 -5.42 10.88 -8.90
N GLY A 384 -4.81 10.85 -10.09
CA GLY A 384 -5.56 10.70 -11.34
C GLY A 384 -6.21 9.31 -11.45
N PRO A 385 -7.52 9.21 -11.83
CA PRO A 385 -8.24 7.94 -11.90
C PRO A 385 -7.69 6.96 -12.94
N GLN A 386 -7.00 7.46 -13.98
CA GLN A 386 -6.38 6.64 -15.01
C GLN A 386 -4.87 6.92 -15.11
N LYS A 387 -4.08 5.88 -15.36
CA LYS A 387 -2.65 5.99 -15.62
C LYS A 387 -2.37 5.62 -17.07
N ARG A 388 -1.59 6.44 -17.78
CA ARG A 388 -1.22 6.21 -19.18
C ARG A 388 0.28 5.98 -19.29
N TYR A 389 0.67 4.75 -19.60
CA TYR A 389 2.07 4.39 -19.81
C TYR A 389 2.18 3.61 -21.12
N PHE A 390 3.17 3.97 -21.96
CA PHE A 390 3.41 3.32 -23.26
C PHE A 390 2.19 3.24 -24.19
N GLY A 391 1.29 4.24 -24.14
CA GLY A 391 0.05 4.26 -24.93
C GLY A 391 -1.11 3.44 -24.37
N PHE A 392 -0.87 2.61 -23.34
CA PHE A 392 -1.91 1.82 -22.66
C PHE A 392 -2.54 2.62 -21.51
N LYS A 393 -3.85 2.41 -21.31
CA LYS A 393 -4.60 2.97 -20.17
C LYS A 393 -4.73 1.89 -19.10
N PHE A 394 -4.30 2.21 -17.90
CA PHE A 394 -4.44 1.37 -16.72
C PHE A 394 -5.36 2.03 -15.71
N GLY A 395 -6.19 1.23 -15.03
CA GLY A 395 -6.90 1.69 -13.85
C GLY A 395 -5.89 2.00 -12.75
N MET A 396 -6.07 3.14 -12.08
CA MET A 396 -5.13 3.62 -11.06
C MET A 396 -4.84 2.55 -9.99
N PHE A 397 -5.87 1.92 -9.40
CA PHE A 397 -5.69 0.85 -8.41
C PHE A 397 -4.83 -0.31 -8.97
N THR A 398 -5.21 -0.85 -10.13
CA THR A 398 -4.48 -1.97 -10.72
C THR A 398 -3.02 -1.64 -11.00
N PHE A 399 -2.74 -0.41 -11.43
CA PHE A 399 -1.39 0.02 -11.75
C PHE A 399 -0.57 0.19 -10.47
N ASP A 400 -1.10 0.92 -9.49
CA ASP A 400 -0.39 1.25 -8.26
C ASP A 400 -0.10 0.00 -7.42
N THR A 401 -1.09 -0.89 -7.24
CA THR A 401 -0.88 -2.19 -6.57
C THR A 401 0.15 -3.03 -7.33
N SER A 402 0.13 -3.04 -8.67
CA SER A 402 1.10 -3.80 -9.47
C SER A 402 2.52 -3.28 -9.30
N VAL A 403 2.71 -1.95 -9.24
CA VAL A 403 4.02 -1.33 -9.00
C VAL A 403 4.52 -1.65 -7.59
N LEU A 404 3.65 -1.62 -6.58
CA LEU A 404 4.00 -2.00 -5.21
C LEU A 404 4.44 -3.47 -5.13
N VAL A 405 3.66 -4.38 -5.73
CA VAL A 405 3.99 -5.81 -5.73
C VAL A 405 5.28 -6.08 -6.51
N ALA A 406 5.44 -5.46 -7.69
CA ALA A 406 6.64 -5.61 -8.51
C ALA A 406 7.89 -5.09 -7.79
N SER A 407 7.81 -3.92 -7.13
CA SER A 407 8.93 -3.37 -6.37
C SER A 407 9.28 -4.25 -5.17
N MET A 408 8.29 -4.74 -4.42
CA MET A 408 8.49 -5.71 -3.33
C MET A 408 9.16 -7.00 -3.82
N LEU A 409 8.67 -7.59 -4.92
CA LEU A 409 9.27 -8.81 -5.49
C LEU A 409 10.70 -8.54 -5.98
N GLY A 410 10.96 -7.39 -6.59
CA GLY A 410 12.30 -6.96 -7.00
C GLY A 410 13.27 -6.89 -5.82
N LEU A 411 12.84 -6.33 -4.68
CA LEU A 411 13.63 -6.30 -3.45
C LEU A 411 13.91 -7.71 -2.91
N LEU A 412 12.94 -8.63 -2.96
CA LEU A 412 13.13 -10.02 -2.52
C LEU A 412 14.09 -10.80 -3.44
N VAL A 413 14.04 -10.55 -4.75
CA VAL A 413 14.99 -11.13 -5.72
C VAL A 413 16.40 -10.60 -5.47
N LEU A 414 16.54 -9.29 -5.25
CA LEU A 414 17.81 -8.67 -4.90
C LEU A 414 18.37 -9.21 -3.59
N LEU A 415 17.53 -9.33 -2.56
CA LEU A 415 17.87 -9.95 -1.28
C LEU A 415 18.37 -11.39 -1.48
N HIS A 416 17.64 -12.18 -2.26
CA HIS A 416 18.05 -13.56 -2.57
C HIS A 416 19.43 -13.60 -3.25
N TRP A 417 19.67 -12.71 -4.22
CA TRP A 417 20.94 -12.61 -4.92
C TRP A 417 22.09 -12.21 -3.98
N ILE A 418 21.90 -11.21 -3.12
CA ILE A 418 22.89 -10.76 -2.13
C ILE A 418 23.23 -11.89 -1.16
N LEU A 419 22.22 -12.53 -0.57
CA LEU A 419 22.42 -13.63 0.37
C LEU A 419 23.13 -14.81 -0.30
N ARG A 420 22.76 -15.14 -1.54
CA ARG A 420 23.44 -16.19 -2.30
C ARG A 420 24.93 -15.86 -2.49
N LYS A 421 25.24 -14.62 -2.89
CA LYS A 421 26.63 -14.17 -3.09
C LYS A 421 27.43 -14.14 -1.79
N GLN A 422 26.82 -13.77 -0.66
CA GLN A 422 27.49 -13.78 0.65
C GLN A 422 27.73 -15.20 1.18
N LEU A 423 26.87 -16.16 0.81
CA LEU A 423 27.00 -17.55 1.24
C LEU A 423 27.94 -18.35 0.34
N GLU A 424 28.03 -18.04 -0.96
CA GLU A 424 29.03 -18.61 -1.88
C GLU A 424 30.44 -18.23 -1.40
N VAL A 425 31.23 -19.25 -1.05
CA VAL A 425 32.57 -19.08 -0.47
C VAL A 425 33.46 -18.27 -1.41
N ARG A 426 34.01 -17.15 -0.92
CA ARG A 426 35.30 -16.62 -1.39
C ARG A 426 36.34 -17.69 -1.08
N ARG A 427 36.65 -18.54 -2.07
CA ARG A 427 37.84 -19.38 -2.03
C ARG A 427 39.01 -18.43 -2.23
N SER A 428 39.53 -17.86 -1.15
CA SER A 428 40.87 -17.27 -1.12
C SER A 428 41.81 -18.28 -0.49
#